data_AF-A0A7V9K501-F1
#
_entry.id   AF-A0A7V9K501-F1
#
_cell.length_a   1.000
_cell.length_b   1.000
_cell.length_c   1.000
_cell.angle_alpha   90.00
_cell.angle_beta   90.00
_cell.angle_gamma   90.00
#
_symmetry.space_group_name_H-M   'P 1'
#
loop_
_entity.id
_entity.type
_entity.pdbx_description
1 polymer ?
#
loop_
_entity_poly.entity_id
_entity_poly.type
_entity_poly.pdbx_seq_one_letter_code
_entity_poly.pdbx_strand_id
1 'polypeptide(L)'
;VEVRPLDLPPATTEALRERFLLFYTGVKRSASGVLSEQVRRTIAGDAETAANLRRTMELAGESCAALEAGDFGTFAELMNKHWEYKLERIPAMADGPIPGLREAALAAGATGVVLMGAGGGGFLLAYAPDTVPVRAAMSAAGLAELPFDIDTNGVC
;
A
#
# COMPACT_ATOMS: atom_id res chain seq x y z
N VAL A 1 -11.75 1.80 -20.73
CA VAL A 1 -10.74 2.15 -19.71
C VAL A 1 -9.68 2.95 -20.43
N GLU A 2 -9.41 4.16 -19.96
CA GLU A 2 -8.38 5.04 -20.51
C GLU A 2 -7.13 4.91 -19.64
N VAL A 3 -5.95 4.83 -20.27
CA VAL A 3 -4.67 4.66 -19.58
C VAL A 3 -3.85 5.91 -19.80
N ARG A 4 -3.39 6.52 -18.70
CA ARG A 4 -2.51 7.69 -18.71
C ARG A 4 -1.18 7.31 -18.05
N PRO A 5 -0.04 7.41 -18.74
CA PRO A 5 1.26 7.28 -18.09
C PRO A 5 1.48 8.46 -17.14
N LEU A 6 2.10 8.20 -15.99
CA LEU A 6 2.56 9.26 -15.09
C LEU A 6 3.91 9.78 -15.59
N ASP A 7 4.05 11.10 -15.63
CA ASP A 7 5.32 11.74 -15.95
C ASP A 7 6.15 11.86 -14.67
N LEU A 8 6.95 10.83 -14.40
CA LEU A 8 7.77 10.78 -13.19
C LEU A 8 9.16 11.34 -13.48
N PRO A 9 9.61 12.38 -12.75
CA PRO A 9 10.98 12.85 -12.84
C PRO A 9 11.97 11.69 -12.57
N PRO A 10 13.14 11.65 -13.23
CA PRO A 10 14.13 10.61 -12.99
C PRO A 10 14.50 10.44 -11.52
N ALA A 11 14.66 11.56 -10.79
CA ALA A 11 14.94 11.57 -9.36
C ALA A 11 13.82 10.93 -8.52
N THR A 12 12.56 11.10 -8.92
CA THR A 12 11.42 10.43 -8.28
C THR A 12 11.50 8.91 -8.51
N THR A 13 11.81 8.50 -9.74
CA THR A 13 11.94 7.07 -10.09
C THR A 13 13.07 6.40 -9.31
N GLU A 14 14.21 7.07 -9.16
CA GLU A 14 15.34 6.61 -8.33
C GLU A 14 14.95 6.54 -6.86
N ALA A 15 14.33 7.59 -6.31
CA ALA A 15 13.89 7.60 -4.92
C ALA A 15 12.84 6.52 -4.61
N LEU A 16 11.97 6.19 -5.57
CA LEU A 16 11.03 5.07 -5.45
C LEU A 16 11.78 3.73 -5.28
N ARG A 17 12.90 3.53 -5.97
CA ARG A 17 13.70 2.29 -5.89
C ARG A 17 14.47 2.20 -4.58
N GLU A 18 14.99 3.33 -4.09
CA GLU A 18 15.87 3.34 -2.92
C GLU A 18 15.13 3.36 -1.58
N ARG A 19 13.92 3.95 -1.54
CA ARG A 19 13.22 4.28 -0.29
C ARG A 19 11.98 3.44 -0.03
N PHE A 20 11.58 2.61 -0.98
CA PHE A 20 10.49 1.65 -0.80
C PHE A 20 11.04 0.27 -0.48
N LEU A 21 10.38 -0.37 0.48
CA LEU A 21 10.72 -1.69 0.98
C LEU A 21 9.48 -2.58 0.83
N LEU A 22 9.63 -3.69 0.12
CA LEU A 22 8.56 -4.65 -0.10
C LEU A 22 8.82 -5.90 0.73
N PHE A 23 7.86 -6.27 1.57
CA PHE A 23 7.99 -7.45 2.43
C PHE A 23 6.86 -8.44 2.20
N TYR A 24 7.18 -9.73 2.12
CA TYR A 24 6.17 -10.78 2.14
C TYR A 24 5.75 -11.10 3.58
N THR A 25 4.47 -10.95 3.89
CA THR A 25 3.93 -11.14 5.24
C THR A 25 3.73 -12.60 5.63
N GLY A 26 3.81 -13.55 4.68
CA GLY A 26 3.46 -14.96 4.91
C GLY A 26 1.97 -15.24 5.11
N VAL A 27 1.15 -14.20 5.34
CA VAL A 27 -0.29 -14.33 5.56
C VAL A 27 -0.99 -14.62 4.23
N LYS A 28 -1.68 -15.76 4.18
CA LYS A 28 -2.52 -16.17 3.05
C LYS A 28 -3.98 -16.17 3.50
N ARG A 29 -4.71 -15.08 3.26
CA ARG A 29 -6.18 -15.10 3.28
C ARG A 29 -6.72 -15.07 1.86
N SER A 30 -7.93 -15.59 1.70
CA SER A 30 -8.63 -15.61 0.42
C SER A 30 -8.92 -14.18 -0.07
N ALA A 31 -8.13 -13.71 -1.03
CA ALA A 31 -8.39 -12.45 -1.73
C ALA A 31 -9.74 -12.48 -2.48
N SER A 32 -10.15 -13.66 -2.97
CA SER A 32 -11.44 -13.83 -3.64
C SER A 32 -12.61 -13.61 -2.69
N GLY A 33 -12.53 -14.12 -1.45
CA GLY A 33 -13.59 -13.89 -0.45
C GLY A 33 -13.77 -12.42 -0.10
N VAL A 34 -12.66 -11.70 0.11
CA VAL A 34 -12.69 -10.25 0.39
C VAL A 34 -13.29 -9.47 -0.77
N LEU A 35 -12.88 -9.80 -2.00
CA LEU A 35 -13.37 -9.13 -3.20
C LEU A 35 -14.85 -9.42 -3.45
N SER A 36 -15.29 -10.67 -3.31
CA SER A 36 -16.69 -11.06 -3.47
C SER A 36 -17.61 -10.33 -2.50
N GLU A 37 -17.19 -10.17 -1.24
CA GLU A 37 -17.98 -9.43 -0.26
C GLU A 37 -18.06 -7.93 -0.59
N GLN A 38 -16.93 -7.33 -1.01
CA GLN A 38 -16.92 -5.93 -1.46
C GLN A 38 -17.86 -5.69 -2.65
N VAL A 39 -17.82 -6.58 -3.65
CA VAL A 39 -18.70 -6.53 -4.82
C VAL A 39 -20.17 -6.67 -4.39
N ARG A 40 -20.48 -7.64 -3.51
CA ARG A 40 -21.83 -7.86 -3.00
C ARG A 40 -22.39 -6.62 -2.31
N ARG A 41 -21.63 -6.00 -1.39
CA ARG A 41 -22.04 -4.77 -0.70
C ARG A 41 -22.24 -3.60 -1.66
N THR A 42 -21.37 -3.47 -2.65
CA THR A 42 -21.48 -2.41 -3.67
C THR A 42 -22.75 -2.58 -4.52
N ILE A 43 -23.04 -3.79 -5.00
CA ILE A 43 -24.25 -4.09 -5.80
C ILE A 43 -25.52 -3.92 -4.95
N ALA A 44 -25.46 -4.22 -3.66
CA ALA A 44 -26.56 -4.02 -2.72
C ALA A 44 -26.84 -2.54 -2.40
N GLY A 45 -26.06 -1.60 -2.94
CA GLY A 45 -26.27 -0.17 -2.73
C GLY A 45 -25.80 0.32 -1.35
N ASP A 46 -24.85 -0.37 -0.72
CA ASP A 46 -24.28 0.04 0.57
C ASP A 46 -23.59 1.40 0.44
N ALA A 47 -24.24 2.44 0.97
CA ALA A 47 -23.79 3.83 0.82
C ALA A 47 -22.40 4.08 1.43
N GLU A 48 -22.08 3.37 2.52
CA GLU A 48 -20.78 3.44 3.20
C GLU A 48 -19.67 2.86 2.32
N THR A 49 -19.85 1.65 1.79
CA THR A 49 -18.90 1.04 0.85
C THR A 49 -18.70 1.93 -0.38
N ALA A 50 -19.77 2.45 -0.95
CA ALA A 50 -19.69 3.34 -2.12
C ALA A 50 -18.93 4.64 -1.79
N ALA A 51 -19.15 5.23 -0.61
CA ALA A 51 -18.43 6.43 -0.17
C ALA A 51 -16.93 6.15 0.08
N ASN A 52 -16.61 5.01 0.70
CA ASN A 52 -15.22 4.60 0.93
C ASN A 52 -14.47 4.34 -0.41
N LEU A 53 -15.13 3.73 -1.40
CA LEU A 53 -14.56 3.54 -2.74
C LEU A 53 -14.32 4.87 -3.47
N ARG A 54 -15.23 5.84 -3.35
CA ARG A 54 -15.01 7.20 -3.88
C ARG A 54 -13.79 7.88 -3.25
N ARG A 55 -13.69 7.83 -1.91
CA ARG A 55 -12.51 8.34 -1.18
C ARG A 55 -11.21 7.65 -1.60
N THR A 56 -11.26 6.35 -1.88
CA THR A 56 -10.11 5.59 -2.39
C THR A 56 -9.71 6.06 -3.80
N MET A 57 -10.68 6.41 -4.66
CA MET A 57 -10.42 6.97 -5.99
C MET A 57 -9.78 8.36 -5.89
N GLU A 58 -10.24 9.21 -4.98
CA GLU A 58 -9.68 10.53 -4.72
C GLU A 58 -8.22 10.43 -4.25
N LEU A 59 -7.94 9.53 -3.29
CA LEU A 59 -6.56 9.24 -2.86
C LEU A 59 -5.65 8.81 -4.01
N ALA A 60 -6.16 8.05 -4.99
CA ALA A 60 -5.36 7.64 -6.14
C ALA A 60 -4.98 8.85 -7.00
N GLY A 61 -5.89 9.80 -7.21
CA GLY A 61 -5.60 11.05 -7.91
C GLY A 61 -4.56 11.91 -7.18
N GLU A 62 -4.71 12.07 -5.88
CA GLU A 62 -3.74 12.77 -5.02
C GLU A 62 -2.37 12.09 -5.03
N SER A 63 -2.35 10.75 -5.02
CA SER A 63 -1.13 9.94 -5.08
C SER A 63 -0.38 10.14 -6.38
N CYS A 64 -1.08 10.19 -7.51
CA CYS A 64 -0.49 10.50 -8.82
C CYS A 64 0.17 11.88 -8.81
N ALA A 65 -0.56 12.91 -8.34
CA ALA A 65 -0.04 14.27 -8.28
C ALA A 65 1.18 14.39 -7.36
N ALA A 66 1.17 13.73 -6.21
CA ALA A 66 2.30 13.71 -5.28
C ALA A 66 3.54 13.07 -5.90
N LEU A 67 3.38 11.95 -6.61
CA LEU A 67 4.49 11.29 -7.31
C LEU A 67 5.03 12.13 -8.47
N GLU A 68 4.16 12.71 -9.31
CA GLU A 68 4.58 13.58 -10.42
C GLU A 68 5.31 14.83 -9.90
N ALA A 69 4.98 15.32 -8.70
CA ALA A 69 5.67 16.41 -8.02
C ALA A 69 6.94 15.97 -7.24
N GLY A 70 7.20 14.68 -7.08
CA GLY A 70 8.27 14.15 -6.23
C GLY A 70 8.04 14.36 -4.72
N ASP A 71 6.82 14.65 -4.31
CA ASP A 71 6.44 14.87 -2.90
C ASP A 71 6.12 13.54 -2.21
N PHE A 72 7.18 12.87 -1.78
CA PHE A 72 7.06 11.62 -1.04
C PHE A 72 6.52 11.78 0.38
N GLY A 73 6.57 12.98 0.96
CA GLY A 73 5.98 13.24 2.27
C GLY A 73 4.47 13.09 2.19
N THR A 74 3.84 13.82 1.25
CA THR A 74 2.42 13.69 0.95
C THR A 74 2.08 12.26 0.51
N PHE A 75 2.86 11.66 -0.38
CA PHE A 75 2.59 10.29 -0.82
C PHE A 75 2.57 9.27 0.35
N ALA A 76 3.50 9.38 1.29
CA ALA A 76 3.55 8.52 2.48
C ALA A 76 2.31 8.70 3.39
N GLU A 77 1.83 9.93 3.57
CA GLU A 77 0.58 10.19 4.29
C GLU A 77 -0.62 9.55 3.58
N LEU A 78 -0.67 9.62 2.25
CA LEU A 78 -1.73 9.01 1.44
C LEU A 78 -1.70 7.47 1.54
N MET A 79 -0.52 6.86 1.63
CA MET A 79 -0.40 5.42 1.90
C MET A 79 -1.05 5.04 3.24
N ASN A 80 -0.81 5.82 4.28
CA ASN A 80 -1.40 5.59 5.61
C ASN A 80 -2.92 5.77 5.58
N LYS A 81 -3.42 6.83 4.93
CA LYS A 81 -4.88 7.03 4.74
C LYS A 81 -5.51 5.86 3.97
N HIS A 82 -4.83 5.33 2.96
CA HIS A 82 -5.31 4.17 2.21
C HIS A 82 -5.38 2.93 3.11
N TRP A 83 -4.42 2.72 4.00
CA TRP A 83 -4.51 1.66 5.01
C TRP A 83 -5.78 1.79 5.86
N GLU A 84 -6.09 2.98 6.37
CA GLU A 84 -7.31 3.21 7.17
C GLU A 84 -8.59 2.93 6.37
N TYR A 85 -8.65 3.39 5.12
CA TYR A 85 -9.81 3.10 4.26
C TYR A 85 -9.94 1.62 3.93
N LYS A 86 -8.84 0.87 3.85
CA LYS A 86 -8.88 -0.59 3.73
C LYS A 86 -9.39 -1.25 5.01
N LEU A 87 -9.03 -0.76 6.20
CA LEU A 87 -9.57 -1.26 7.46
C LEU A 87 -11.08 -1.07 7.55
N GLU A 88 -11.59 0.12 7.20
CA GLU A 88 -13.04 0.40 7.15
C GLU A 88 -13.77 -0.62 6.26
N ARG A 89 -13.20 -0.92 5.10
CA ARG A 89 -13.82 -1.81 4.12
C ARG A 89 -13.63 -3.29 4.45
N ILE A 90 -12.55 -3.63 5.15
CA ILE A 90 -12.13 -5.00 5.45
C ILE A 90 -11.71 -5.06 6.94
N PRO A 91 -12.68 -5.05 7.87
CA PRO A 91 -12.37 -5.03 9.31
C PRO A 91 -11.48 -6.19 9.76
N ALA A 92 -11.59 -7.36 9.10
CA ALA A 92 -10.74 -8.52 9.38
C ALA A 92 -9.24 -8.26 9.18
N MET A 93 -8.85 -7.21 8.43
CA MET A 93 -7.44 -6.80 8.30
C MET A 93 -6.85 -6.29 9.62
N ALA A 94 -7.69 -5.82 10.57
CA ALA A 94 -7.29 -5.47 11.93
C ALA A 94 -6.89 -6.70 12.78
N ASP A 95 -7.24 -7.91 12.32
CA ASP A 95 -6.91 -9.15 13.02
C ASP A 95 -5.63 -9.79 12.48
N GLY A 96 -4.86 -10.41 13.38
CA GLY A 96 -3.67 -11.19 13.03
C GLY A 96 -2.37 -10.37 13.07
N PRO A 97 -1.30 -10.83 12.39
CA PRO A 97 0.03 -10.24 12.56
C PRO A 97 0.24 -8.93 11.78
N ILE A 98 -0.56 -8.64 10.75
CA ILE A 98 -0.30 -7.53 9.81
C ILE A 98 -0.29 -6.15 10.50
N PRO A 99 -1.25 -5.79 11.39
CA PRO A 99 -1.20 -4.52 12.11
C PRO A 99 0.07 -4.38 12.95
N GLY A 100 0.50 -5.45 13.64
CA GLY A 100 1.74 -5.43 14.42
C GLY A 100 2.99 -5.22 13.56
N LEU A 101 3.03 -5.80 12.36
CA LEU A 101 4.10 -5.59 11.39
C LEU A 101 4.15 -4.16 10.88
N ARG A 102 2.97 -3.57 10.61
CA ARG A 102 2.86 -2.15 10.24
C ARG A 102 3.40 -1.25 11.35
N GLU A 103 2.95 -1.46 12.59
CA GLU A 103 3.40 -0.65 13.73
C GLU A 103 4.91 -0.79 13.96
N ALA A 104 5.47 -2.00 13.80
CA ALA A 104 6.92 -2.20 13.88
C ALA A 104 7.68 -1.43 12.79
N ALA A 105 7.13 -1.33 11.57
CA ALA A 105 7.76 -0.56 10.49
C ALA A 105 7.71 0.95 10.77
N LEU A 106 6.56 1.46 11.22
CA LEU A 106 6.38 2.86 11.60
C LEU A 106 7.30 3.24 12.78
N ALA A 107 7.36 2.41 13.81
CA ALA A 107 8.25 2.60 14.96
C ALA A 107 9.74 2.60 14.58
N ALA A 108 10.09 1.91 13.49
CA ALA A 108 11.44 1.87 12.95
C ALA A 108 11.74 3.03 11.98
N GLY A 109 10.81 3.97 11.76
CA GLY A 109 11.04 5.16 10.95
C GLY A 109 10.44 5.13 9.54
N ALA A 110 9.62 4.14 9.21
CA ALA A 110 8.76 4.25 8.03
C ALA A 110 7.75 5.37 8.24
N THR A 111 7.52 6.18 7.20
CA THR A 111 6.54 7.27 7.24
C THR A 111 5.28 6.93 6.45
N GLY A 112 5.31 5.90 5.61
CA GLY A 112 4.13 5.39 4.89
C GLY A 112 4.15 3.87 4.85
N VAL A 113 3.07 3.21 5.27
CA VAL A 113 2.98 1.74 5.25
C VAL A 113 1.59 1.30 4.83
N VAL A 114 1.52 0.45 3.80
CA VAL A 114 0.25 -0.05 3.25
C VAL A 114 0.33 -1.52 2.88
N LEU A 115 -0.76 -2.25 3.11
CA LEU A 115 -0.92 -3.62 2.62
C LEU A 115 -1.31 -3.60 1.14
N MET A 116 -0.55 -4.30 0.31
CA MET A 116 -0.81 -4.39 -1.12
C MET A 116 -1.89 -5.43 -1.45
N GLY A 117 -2.59 -5.22 -2.57
CA GLY A 117 -3.65 -6.11 -3.02
C GLY A 117 -4.97 -5.97 -2.25
N ALA A 118 -5.80 -7.01 -2.31
CA ALA A 118 -7.20 -6.99 -1.87
C ALA A 118 -7.40 -6.89 -0.35
N GLY A 119 -6.34 -6.92 0.48
CA GLY A 119 -6.45 -6.65 1.93
C GLY A 119 -6.58 -7.87 2.85
N GLY A 120 -6.05 -9.04 2.44
CA GLY A 120 -6.08 -10.28 3.24
C GLY A 120 -4.70 -10.82 3.66
N GLY A 121 -3.61 -10.16 3.28
CA GLY A 121 -2.25 -10.68 3.41
C GLY A 121 -1.45 -10.36 2.15
N GLY A 122 -0.41 -11.15 1.88
CA GLY A 122 0.48 -10.89 0.75
C GLY A 122 1.61 -9.95 1.15
N PHE A 123 1.66 -8.76 0.57
CA PHE A 123 2.84 -7.90 0.66
C PHE A 123 2.56 -6.61 1.41
N LEU A 124 3.47 -6.24 2.31
CA LEU A 124 3.50 -4.94 2.96
C LEU A 124 4.51 -4.06 2.21
N LEU A 125 4.06 -2.88 1.78
CA LEU A 125 4.92 -1.88 1.17
C LEU A 125 5.15 -0.76 2.20
N ALA A 126 6.41 -0.49 2.50
CA ALA A 126 6.81 0.58 3.40
C ALA A 126 7.66 1.61 2.65
N TYR A 127 7.45 2.88 2.97
CA TYR A 127 8.29 4.00 2.57
C TYR A 127 9.00 4.56 3.80
N ALA A 128 10.31 4.77 3.69
CA ALA A 128 11.11 5.35 4.75
C ALA A 128 12.22 6.25 4.17
N PRO A 129 12.47 7.44 4.73
CA PRO A 129 13.64 8.25 4.37
C PRO A 129 14.97 7.53 4.66
N ASP A 130 15.02 6.77 5.75
CA ASP A 130 16.11 5.84 6.09
C ASP A 130 15.56 4.41 6.15
N THR A 131 16.04 3.56 5.24
CA THR A 131 15.56 2.19 5.12
C THR A 131 16.25 1.21 6.05
N VAL A 132 17.42 1.56 6.60
CA VAL A 132 18.25 0.63 7.38
C VAL A 132 17.54 0.15 8.65
N PRO A 133 16.96 1.04 9.50
CA PRO A 133 16.30 0.59 10.72
C PRO A 133 15.01 -0.19 10.42
N VAL A 134 14.27 0.20 9.38
CA VAL A 134 13.05 -0.50 8.95
C VAL A 134 13.38 -1.92 8.48
N ARG A 135 14.41 -2.09 7.65
CA ARG A 135 14.88 -3.40 7.21
C ARG A 135 15.29 -4.29 8.38
N ALA A 136 16.03 -3.74 9.35
CA ALA A 136 16.43 -4.47 10.55
C ALA A 136 15.21 -4.89 11.39
N ALA A 137 14.26 -3.98 11.62
CA ALA A 137 13.04 -4.27 12.37
C ALA A 137 12.16 -5.34 11.71
N MET A 138 11.97 -5.26 10.38
CA MET A 138 11.20 -6.25 9.63
C MET A 138 11.87 -7.62 9.61
N SER A 139 13.21 -7.65 9.46
CA SER A 139 13.97 -8.90 9.55
C SER A 139 13.87 -9.54 10.95
N ALA A 140 13.95 -8.73 12.02
CA ALA A 140 13.76 -9.20 13.39
C ALA A 140 12.32 -9.72 13.64
N ALA A 141 11.33 -9.17 12.94
CA ALA A 141 9.95 -9.66 12.92
C ALA A 141 9.74 -10.91 12.04
N GLY A 142 10.80 -11.43 11.41
CA GLY A 142 10.77 -12.65 10.60
C GLY A 142 10.31 -12.44 9.15
N LEU A 143 10.29 -11.19 8.66
CA LEU A 143 9.91 -10.90 7.28
C LEU A 143 11.14 -10.93 6.37
N ALA A 144 10.94 -11.47 5.16
CA ALA A 144 11.90 -11.36 4.07
C ALA A 144 11.55 -10.14 3.20
N GLU A 145 12.53 -9.26 3.03
CA GLU A 145 12.49 -8.22 2.00
C GLU A 145 12.59 -8.88 0.63
N LEU A 146 11.80 -8.38 -0.31
CA LEU A 146 11.87 -8.75 -1.71
C LEU A 146 12.51 -7.62 -2.51
N PRO A 147 13.35 -7.95 -3.50
CA PRO A 147 13.82 -6.96 -4.45
C PRO A 147 12.62 -6.25 -5.09
N PHE A 148 12.67 -4.93 -5.10
CA PHE A 148 11.63 -4.07 -5.66
C PHE A 148 12.24 -3.18 -6.73
N ASP A 149 11.63 -3.19 -7.90
CA ASP A 149 12.04 -2.42 -9.06
C ASP A 149 10.78 -2.03 -9.86
N ILE A 150 10.85 -0.93 -10.61
CA ILE A 150 9.81 -0.44 -11.50
C ILE A 150 10.13 -0.90 -12.92
N ASP A 151 9.28 -1.77 -13.47
CA ASP A 151 9.31 -2.12 -14.89
C ASP A 151 8.41 -1.18 -15.70
N THR A 152 8.93 -0.67 -16.82
CA THR A 152 8.23 0.23 -17.75
C THR A 152 7.84 -0.46 -19.06
N ASN A 153 8.18 -1.74 -19.26
CA ASN A 153 8.05 -2.39 -20.56
C ASN A 153 6.71 -3.11 -20.79
N GLY A 154 5.92 -3.32 -19.72
CA GLY A 154 4.64 -4.00 -19.82
C GLY A 154 4.76 -5.46 -20.29
N VAL A 155 3.62 -6.08 -20.61
CA VAL A 155 3.60 -7.41 -21.24
C VAL A 155 3.84 -7.26 -22.75
N CYS A 156 4.91 -7.87 -23.25
CA CYS A 156 5.12 -8.10 -24.68
C CYS A 156 4.13 -9.13 -25.23
#